data_AF-A0A3C0T492-F1
#
_entry.id   AF-A0A3C0T492-F1
#
_cell.length_a   1.000
_cell.length_b   1.000
_cell.length_c   1.000
_cell.angle_alpha   90.00
_cell.angle_beta   90.00
_cell.angle_gamma   90.00
#
_symmetry.space_group_name_H-M   'P 1'
#
loop_
_entity.id
_entity.type
_entity.pdbx_description
1 polymer ?
#
loop_
_entity_poly.entity_id
_entity_poly.type
_entity_poly.pdbx_seq_one_letter_code
_entity_poly.pdbx_strand_id
1 'polypeptide(L)'
;MIVATLCGLIIFSTTWAAVIHEEKSLYRNIEVKESVNRRCLVFAIKKGDRNQTCMDLTDPQKVVFPYARMTFAGLLLNPQPSSILVIGLGGGTIPTVLATLYPDSQIDVVEIDLAVVDVARKYFAYS
;
A
#
# COMPACT_ATOMS: atom_id res chain seq x y z
N MET A 1 33.33 -26.93 -40.02
CA MET A 1 32.81 -26.66 -38.67
C MET A 1 32.78 -25.15 -38.46
N ILE A 2 31.64 -24.52 -38.70
CA ILE A 2 31.44 -23.09 -38.42
C ILE A 2 30.55 -23.03 -37.18
N VAL A 3 31.13 -22.64 -36.05
CA VAL A 3 30.40 -22.45 -34.79
C VAL A 3 29.75 -21.08 -34.85
N ALA A 4 28.44 -21.04 -35.08
CA ALA A 4 27.65 -19.82 -34.99
C ALA A 4 27.44 -19.48 -33.51
N THR A 5 28.08 -18.41 -33.04
CA THR A 5 27.90 -17.89 -31.68
C THR A 5 26.61 -17.07 -31.64
N LEU A 6 25.56 -17.64 -31.05
CA LEU A 6 24.27 -16.97 -30.85
C LEU A 6 24.41 -16.00 -29.67
N CYS A 7 24.52 -14.70 -29.94
CA CYS A 7 24.53 -13.65 -28.92
C CYS A 7 23.08 -13.44 -28.44
N GLY A 8 22.71 -14.04 -27.30
CA GLY A 8 21.41 -13.85 -26.69
C GLY A 8 21.26 -12.43 -26.14
N LEU A 9 20.43 -11.62 -26.77
CA LEU A 9 19.97 -10.33 -26.25
C LEU A 9 19.07 -10.58 -25.03
N ILE A 10 19.64 -10.47 -23.83
CA ILE A 10 18.85 -10.42 -22.59
C ILE A 10 18.21 -9.04 -22.51
N ILE A 11 16.93 -8.96 -22.89
CA ILE A 11 16.13 -7.74 -22.71
C ILE A 11 15.82 -7.63 -21.21
N PHE A 12 16.58 -6.79 -20.51
CA PHE A 12 16.22 -6.35 -19.16
C PHE A 12 15.07 -5.33 -19.28
N SER A 13 13.83 -5.80 -19.17
CA SER A 13 12.68 -4.93 -18.97
C SER A 13 12.80 -4.26 -17.60
N THR A 14 13.26 -3.01 -17.55
CA THR A 14 13.08 -2.19 -16.37
C THR A 14 11.58 -1.98 -16.20
N THR A 15 10.98 -2.54 -15.15
CA THR A 15 9.57 -2.33 -14.83
C THR A 15 9.43 -0.96 -14.17
N TRP A 16 9.26 0.08 -15.00
CA TRP A 16 8.98 1.43 -14.52
C TRP A 16 7.56 1.46 -13.93
N ALA A 17 7.43 1.97 -12.70
CA ALA A 17 6.13 2.28 -12.13
C ALA A 17 5.66 3.64 -12.66
N ALA A 18 4.49 3.70 -13.29
CA ALA A 18 3.89 4.93 -13.78
C ALA A 18 3.23 5.68 -12.61
N VAL A 19 3.37 7.01 -12.56
CA VAL A 19 2.59 7.84 -11.64
C VAL A 19 1.20 8.01 -12.23
N ILE A 20 0.19 7.45 -11.56
CA ILE A 20 -1.23 7.47 -12.00
C ILE A 20 -2.07 8.51 -11.26
N HIS A 21 -1.52 9.10 -10.20
CA HIS A 21 -2.09 10.22 -9.46
C HIS A 21 -0.96 10.99 -8.79
N GLU A 22 -1.05 12.31 -8.80
CA GLU A 22 -0.16 13.20 -8.07
C GLU A 22 -0.98 14.39 -7.58
N GLU A 23 -0.84 14.73 -6.30
CA GLU A 23 -1.42 15.95 -5.75
C GLU A 23 -0.56 16.54 -4.64
N LYS A 24 -0.65 17.86 -4.47
CA LYS A 24 -0.09 18.53 -3.31
C LYS A 24 -1.10 18.48 -2.18
N SER A 25 -0.72 17.90 -1.05
CA SER A 25 -1.50 18.01 0.18
C SER A 25 -0.86 18.95 1.21
N LEU A 26 -1.62 19.27 2.25
CA LEU A 26 -1.25 20.15 3.34
C LEU A 26 0.04 19.69 4.05
N TYR A 27 0.20 18.39 4.24
CA TYR A 27 1.33 17.83 4.99
C TYR A 27 2.44 17.28 4.09
N ARG A 28 2.06 16.60 2.99
CA ARG A 28 2.99 16.00 2.03
C ARG A 28 2.41 15.98 0.62
N ASN A 29 3.28 16.00 -0.38
CA ASN A 29 2.88 15.65 -1.75
C ASN A 29 2.61 14.14 -1.80
N ILE A 30 1.52 13.79 -2.43
CA ILE A 30 1.02 12.42 -2.54
C ILE A 30 1.15 11.98 -3.99
N GLU A 31 1.73 10.82 -4.20
CA GLU A 31 1.79 10.14 -5.49
C GLU A 31 1.19 8.74 -5.35
N VAL A 32 0.45 8.29 -6.37
CA VAL A 32 0.10 6.89 -6.53
C VAL A 32 0.88 6.35 -7.72
N LYS A 33 1.77 5.40 -7.46
CA LYS A 33 2.57 4.72 -8.48
C LYS A 33 2.03 3.34 -8.75
N GLU A 34 1.90 2.98 -10.01
CA GLU A 34 1.42 1.67 -10.43
C GLU A 34 2.43 0.99 -11.35
N SER A 35 2.73 -0.26 -11.03
CA SER A 35 3.41 -1.22 -11.90
C SER A 35 2.47 -2.39 -12.20
N VAL A 36 2.91 -3.33 -13.04
CA VAL A 36 2.12 -4.47 -13.52
C VAL A 36 1.35 -5.21 -12.41
N ASN A 37 1.93 -5.37 -11.23
CA ASN A 37 1.34 -6.15 -10.13
C ASN A 37 1.22 -5.37 -8.82
N ARG A 38 1.52 -4.08 -8.81
CA ARG A 38 1.59 -3.32 -7.56
C ARG A 38 1.16 -1.89 -7.75
N ARG A 39 0.32 -1.41 -6.85
CA ARG A 39 0.00 0.01 -6.71
C ARG A 39 0.46 0.48 -5.33
N CYS A 40 1.16 1.60 -5.28
CA CYS A 40 1.74 2.14 -4.05
C CYS A 40 1.38 3.61 -3.87
N LEU A 41 0.98 3.95 -2.64
CA LEU A 41 0.94 5.30 -2.13
C LEU A 41 2.36 5.71 -1.75
N VAL A 42 2.81 6.86 -2.24
CA VAL A 42 4.14 7.39 -2.02
C VAL A 42 4.03 8.81 -1.51
N PHE A 43 4.78 9.13 -0.46
CA PHE A 43 5.03 10.53 -0.11
C PHE A 43 6.30 10.98 -0.82
N ALA A 44 6.15 11.89 -1.77
CA ALA A 44 7.26 12.45 -2.51
C ALA A 44 8.10 13.32 -1.56
N ILE A 45 9.39 12.99 -1.38
CA ILE A 45 10.33 13.79 -0.60
C ILE A 45 11.49 14.26 -1.48
N LYS A 46 12.08 15.42 -1.15
CA LYS A 46 13.20 16.01 -1.92
C LYS A 46 14.43 15.08 -2.07
N LYS A 47 14.53 14.01 -1.28
CA LYS A 47 15.60 12.98 -1.35
C LYS A 47 15.01 11.56 -1.37
N GLY A 48 14.27 11.24 -2.42
CA GLY A 48 13.81 9.88 -2.74
C GLY A 48 12.31 9.64 -2.55
N ASP A 49 11.83 8.48 -2.95
CA ASP A 49 10.44 8.09 -2.76
C ASP A 49 10.30 7.19 -1.53
N ARG A 50 9.34 7.49 -0.65
CA ARG A 50 9.02 6.62 0.49
C ARG A 50 7.63 6.02 0.32
N ASN A 51 7.60 4.77 -0.14
CA ASN A 51 6.37 3.98 -0.16
C ASN A 51 5.75 3.96 1.24
N GLN A 52 4.47 4.29 1.32
CA GLN A 52 3.66 4.24 2.53
C GLN A 52 2.89 2.92 2.58
N THR A 53 1.95 2.77 1.65
CA THR A 53 1.09 1.60 1.50
C THR A 53 1.24 1.08 0.07
N CYS A 54 1.28 -0.24 -0.08
CA CYS A 54 1.23 -0.88 -1.39
C CYS A 54 0.18 -1.98 -1.35
N MET A 55 -0.59 -2.11 -2.42
CA MET A 55 -1.47 -3.23 -2.69
C MET A 55 -0.88 -4.11 -3.80
N ASP A 56 -1.04 -5.42 -3.68
CA ASP A 56 -0.77 -6.36 -4.75
C ASP A 56 -2.03 -6.42 -5.64
N LEU A 57 -1.88 -6.09 -6.93
CA LEU A 57 -3.00 -6.04 -7.86
C LEU A 57 -3.45 -7.45 -8.29
N THR A 58 -2.61 -8.47 -8.07
CA THR A 58 -2.93 -9.87 -8.37
C THR A 58 -3.55 -10.60 -7.19
N ASP A 59 -3.28 -10.12 -5.97
CA ASP A 59 -3.84 -10.65 -4.72
C ASP A 59 -4.16 -9.49 -3.76
N PRO A 60 -5.33 -8.85 -3.87
CA PRO A 60 -5.68 -7.67 -3.06
C PRO A 60 -5.74 -7.94 -1.55
N GLN A 61 -5.86 -9.20 -1.12
CA GLN A 61 -5.88 -9.58 0.30
C GLN A 61 -4.47 -9.65 0.91
N LYS A 62 -3.43 -9.66 0.06
CA LYS A 62 -2.04 -9.73 0.50
C LYS A 62 -1.60 -8.42 1.13
N VAL A 63 -1.30 -8.48 2.42
CA VAL A 63 -0.61 -7.40 3.13
C VAL A 63 0.84 -7.32 2.63
N VAL A 64 1.15 -6.35 1.79
CA VAL A 64 2.47 -6.26 1.11
C VAL A 64 3.61 -6.07 2.11
N PHE A 65 3.45 -5.18 3.08
CA PHE A 65 4.53 -4.81 4.00
C PHE A 65 4.61 -5.69 5.25
N PRO A 66 5.81 -6.20 5.62
CA PRO A 66 5.98 -6.99 6.84
C PRO A 66 5.59 -6.25 8.11
N TYR A 67 5.86 -4.94 8.22
CA TYR A 67 5.51 -4.18 9.44
C TYR A 67 3.99 -4.21 9.70
N ALA A 68 3.18 -4.06 8.64
CA ALA A 68 1.73 -4.09 8.75
C ALA A 68 1.22 -5.48 9.17
N ARG A 69 1.87 -6.57 8.71
CA ARG A 69 1.57 -7.92 9.20
C ARG A 69 1.90 -8.06 10.68
N MET A 70 3.06 -7.55 11.10
CA MET A 70 3.50 -7.63 12.49
C MET A 70 2.60 -6.85 13.45
N THR A 71 1.94 -5.78 12.99
CA THR A 71 0.95 -5.05 13.79
C THR A 71 -0.15 -5.98 14.32
N PHE A 72 -0.57 -7.00 13.55
CA PHE A 72 -1.61 -7.94 13.97
C PHE A 72 -1.18 -8.91 15.07
N ALA A 73 0.11 -9.01 15.39
CA ALA A 73 0.58 -9.82 16.51
C ALA A 73 0.01 -9.37 17.85
N GLY A 74 -0.41 -8.10 17.98
CA GLY A 74 -1.11 -7.60 19.17
C GLY A 74 -2.42 -8.33 19.47
N LEU A 75 -3.07 -8.92 18.45
CA LEU A 75 -4.30 -9.70 18.62
C LEU A 75 -4.07 -11.01 19.40
N LEU A 76 -2.83 -11.47 19.56
CA LEU A 76 -2.53 -12.60 20.46
C LEU A 76 -2.81 -12.25 21.93
N LEU A 77 -2.75 -10.97 22.30
CA LEU A 77 -3.03 -10.49 23.65
C LEU A 77 -4.52 -10.23 23.87
N ASN A 78 -5.24 -9.86 22.81
CA ASN A 78 -6.70 -9.69 22.81
C ASN A 78 -7.30 -10.26 21.52
N PRO A 79 -7.69 -11.55 21.50
CA PRO A 79 -8.14 -12.23 20.30
C PRO A 79 -9.50 -11.79 19.76
N GLN A 80 -10.32 -11.10 20.57
CA GLN A 80 -11.68 -10.64 20.23
C GLN A 80 -11.87 -9.18 20.67
N PRO A 81 -11.18 -8.21 20.04
CA PRO A 81 -11.29 -6.81 20.41
C PRO A 81 -12.66 -6.24 19.98
N SER A 82 -13.45 -5.70 20.92
CA SER A 82 -14.72 -5.03 20.57
C SER A 82 -14.55 -3.60 20.07
N SER A 83 -13.43 -2.95 20.40
CA SER A 83 -13.11 -1.56 20.02
C SER A 83 -11.65 -1.45 19.61
N ILE A 84 -11.38 -0.83 18.46
CA ILE A 84 -10.05 -0.68 17.89
C ILE A 84 -9.86 0.77 17.43
N LEU A 85 -8.76 1.40 17.85
CA LEU A 85 -8.34 2.71 17.35
C LEU A 85 -7.12 2.53 16.44
N VAL A 86 -7.21 3.02 15.22
CA VAL A 86 -6.10 3.09 14.26
C VAL A 86 -5.71 4.55 14.07
N ILE A 87 -4.46 4.89 14.40
CA ILE A 87 -3.92 6.23 14.22
C ILE A 87 -3.08 6.25 12.93
N GLY A 88 -3.53 7.01 11.95
CA GLY A 88 -3.02 7.03 10.58
C GLY A 88 -3.73 6.03 9.68
N LEU A 89 -3.93 6.40 8.41
CA LEU A 89 -4.62 5.57 7.42
C LEU A 89 -3.68 4.99 6.37
N GLY A 90 -2.82 5.84 5.78
CA GLY A 90 -2.08 5.47 4.56
C GLY A 90 -3.05 5.08 3.44
N GLY A 91 -2.86 3.89 2.85
CA GLY A 91 -3.82 3.31 1.89
C GLY A 91 -4.87 2.39 2.51
N GLY A 92 -5.02 2.37 3.84
CA GLY A 92 -6.13 1.65 4.52
C GLY A 92 -5.89 0.17 4.82
N THR A 93 -4.71 -0.39 4.57
CA THR A 93 -4.47 -1.85 4.74
C THR A 93 -4.82 -2.38 6.14
N ILE A 94 -4.37 -1.70 7.20
CA ILE A 94 -4.61 -2.16 8.58
C ILE A 94 -6.11 -2.14 8.93
N PRO A 95 -6.84 -1.00 8.80
CA PRO A 95 -8.25 -0.99 9.14
C PRO A 95 -9.09 -1.90 8.24
N THR A 96 -8.78 -2.06 6.96
CA THR A 96 -9.50 -2.99 6.07
C THR A 96 -9.34 -4.44 6.51
N VAL A 97 -8.12 -4.87 6.89
CA VAL A 97 -7.90 -6.23 7.39
C VAL A 97 -8.62 -6.44 8.71
N LEU A 98 -8.56 -5.47 9.63
CA LEU A 98 -9.25 -5.57 10.93
C LEU A 98 -10.77 -5.65 10.76
N ALA A 99 -11.37 -4.84 9.88
CA ALA A 99 -12.79 -4.89 9.57
C ALA A 99 -13.21 -6.23 8.95
N THR A 100 -12.32 -6.86 8.17
CA THR A 100 -12.56 -8.18 7.59
C THR A 100 -12.52 -9.29 8.65
N LEU A 101 -11.55 -9.23 9.57
CA LEU A 101 -11.38 -10.24 10.62
C LEU A 101 -12.41 -10.10 11.75
N TYR A 102 -12.85 -8.87 12.02
CA TYR A 102 -13.72 -8.53 13.14
C TYR A 102 -14.84 -7.59 12.69
N PRO A 103 -15.84 -8.11 11.94
CA PRO A 103 -16.90 -7.29 11.36
C PRO A 103 -17.81 -6.61 12.40
N ASP A 104 -17.86 -7.15 13.63
CA ASP A 104 -18.68 -6.62 14.72
C ASP A 104 -17.95 -5.62 15.62
N SER A 105 -16.64 -5.40 15.40
CA SER A 105 -15.85 -4.47 16.20
C SER A 105 -16.09 -3.03 15.76
N GLN A 106 -16.13 -2.11 16.73
CA GLN A 106 -16.03 -0.69 16.43
C GLN A 106 -14.58 -0.35 16.05
N ILE A 107 -14.36 0.20 14.87
CA ILE A 107 -13.03 0.58 14.39
C ILE A 107 -13.02 2.08 14.07
N ASP A 108 -12.32 2.84 14.89
CA ASP A 108 -12.12 4.27 14.67
C ASP A 108 -10.77 4.49 13.99
N VAL A 109 -10.77 5.21 12.86
CA VAL A 109 -9.55 5.57 12.13
C VAL A 109 -9.37 7.08 12.18
N VAL A 110 -8.20 7.52 12.62
CA VAL A 110 -7.86 8.94 12.73
C VAL A 110 -6.77 9.27 11.72
N GLU A 111 -7.14 9.99 10.66
CA GLU A 111 -6.22 10.51 9.65
C GLU A 111 -6.24 12.04 9.67
N ILE A 112 -5.06 12.65 9.67
CA ILE A 112 -4.91 14.11 9.74
C ILE A 112 -5.00 14.76 8.36
N ASP A 113 -4.62 14.01 7.31
CA ASP A 113 -4.57 14.49 5.94
C ASP A 113 -5.75 13.94 5.13
N LEU A 114 -6.75 14.79 4.87
CA LEU A 114 -7.94 14.41 4.10
C LEU A 114 -7.61 13.90 2.69
N ALA A 115 -6.53 14.40 2.06
CA ALA A 115 -6.12 13.91 0.75
C ALA A 115 -5.69 12.44 0.79
N VAL A 116 -5.10 11.99 1.92
CA VAL A 116 -4.78 10.56 2.12
C VAL A 116 -6.06 9.72 2.18
N VAL A 117 -7.11 10.23 2.83
CA VAL A 117 -8.42 9.55 2.89
C VAL A 117 -9.02 9.39 1.50
N ASP A 118 -9.02 10.46 0.71
CA ASP A 118 -9.57 10.45 -0.66
C ASP A 118 -8.78 9.52 -1.57
N VAL A 119 -7.45 9.52 -1.45
CA VAL A 119 -6.57 8.62 -2.21
C VAL A 119 -6.78 7.16 -1.79
N ALA A 120 -6.89 6.86 -0.50
CA ALA A 120 -7.18 5.51 -0.01
C ALA A 120 -8.49 4.97 -0.59
N ARG A 121 -9.56 5.79 -0.59
CA ARG A 121 -10.86 5.44 -1.14
C ARG A 121 -10.80 5.21 -2.66
N LYS A 122 -10.17 6.12 -3.38
CA LYS A 122 -10.14 6.11 -4.84
C LYS A 122 -9.22 5.02 -5.42
N TYR A 123 -8.10 4.73 -4.76
CA TYR A 123 -7.03 3.91 -5.32
C TYR A 123 -6.76 2.61 -4.57
N PHE A 124 -7.23 2.44 -3.34
CA PHE A 124 -6.88 1.29 -2.48
C PHE A 124 -8.09 0.54 -1.92
N ALA A 125 -9.29 0.76 -2.47
CA ALA A 125 -10.53 0.08 -2.06
C ALA A 125 -10.85 0.20 -0.57
N TYR A 126 -10.43 1.31 0.05
CA TYR A 126 -10.83 1.66 1.41
C TYR A 126 -12.25 2.25 1.43
N SER A 127 -13.09 1.84 2.37
CA SER A 127 -14.48 2.29 2.51
C SER A 127 -14.80 2.65 3.95
#